data_AF-A0A0G0WT06-F1
#
_entry.id   AF-A0A0G0WT06-F1
#
_cell.length_a   1.000
_cell.length_b   1.000
_cell.length_c   1.000
_cell.angle_alpha   90.00
_cell.angle_beta   90.00
_cell.angle_gamma   90.00
#
_symmetry.space_group_name_H-M   'P 1'
#
loop_
_entity.id
_entity.type
_entity.pdbx_description
1 polymer ?
#
loop_
_entity_poly.entity_id
_entity_poly.type
_entity_poly.pdbx_seq_one_letter_code
_entity_poly.pdbx_strand_id
1 'polypeptide(L)'
;MAKLEKTKIYIVTIAVLIMVILVLLGNSWYNKQITAAQQQGYNIGLQNSVVTMIQQSRNCQPVNLFVENQSFQFIDVSCLQAAKTK
;
A
#
# COMPACT_ATOMS: atom_id res chain seq x y z
N MET A 1 -53.76 20.95 14.05
CA MET A 1 -53.00 19.68 14.11
C MET A 1 -52.11 19.44 12.89
N ALA A 2 -52.50 19.85 11.66
CA ALA A 2 -51.71 19.62 10.44
C ALA A 2 -50.28 20.22 10.40
N LYS A 3 -50.01 21.29 11.16
CA LYS A 3 -48.69 21.93 11.22
C LYS A 3 -47.65 21.05 11.94
N LEU A 4 -48.09 20.27 12.92
CA LEU A 4 -47.22 19.44 13.78
C LEU A 4 -46.77 18.16 13.06
N GLU A 5 -47.65 17.61 12.23
CA GLU A 5 -47.38 16.48 11.32
C GLU A 5 -46.30 16.85 10.28
N LYS A 6 -46.42 18.02 9.64
CA LYS A 6 -45.43 18.49 8.65
C LYS A 6 -44.07 18.75 9.29
N THR A 7 -44.02 19.35 10.48
CA THR A 7 -42.76 19.59 11.19
C THR A 7 -42.05 18.28 11.56
N LYS A 8 -42.79 17.25 11.98
CA LYS A 8 -42.21 15.91 12.24
C LYS A 8 -41.56 15.31 10.99
N ILE A 9 -42.21 15.44 9.82
CA ILE A 9 -41.67 14.93 8.56
C ILE A 9 -40.36 15.63 8.22
N TYR A 10 -40.29 16.96 8.31
CA TYR A 10 -39.05 17.70 8.07
C TYR A 10 -37.90 17.30 9.00
N ILE A 11 -38.18 17.08 10.29
CA ILE A 11 -37.16 16.65 11.26
C ILE A 11 -36.61 15.27 10.87
N VAL A 12 -37.48 14.33 10.48
CA VAL A 12 -37.05 13.00 10.01
C VAL A 12 -36.23 13.10 8.73
N THR A 13 -36.62 13.95 7.78
CA THR A 13 -35.86 14.13 6.53
C THR A 13 -34.47 14.71 6.79
N ILE A 14 -34.36 15.70 7.68
CA ILE A 14 -33.07 16.28 8.07
C ILE A 14 -32.20 15.25 8.79
N ALA A 15 -32.77 14.45 9.69
CA ALA A 15 -32.03 13.40 10.40
C ALA A 15 -31.48 12.33 9.44
N VAL A 16 -32.26 11.93 8.43
CA VAL A 16 -31.80 10.99 7.39
C VAL A 16 -30.69 11.61 6.54
N LEU A 17 -30.82 12.88 6.13
CA LEU A 17 -29.78 13.57 5.38
C LEU A 17 -28.45 13.66 6.16
N ILE A 18 -28.51 13.95 7.46
CA ILE A 18 -27.32 13.97 8.33
C ILE A 18 -26.66 12.58 8.39
N MET A 19 -27.44 11.51 8.54
CA MET A 19 -26.88 10.15 8.53
C MET A 19 -26.17 9.81 7.21
N VAL A 20 -26.77 10.18 6.07
CA VAL A 20 -26.15 9.94 4.75
C VAL A 20 -24.81 10.67 4.63
N ILE A 21 -24.74 11.94 5.05
CA ILE A 21 -23.51 12.73 5.02
C ILE A 21 -22.42 12.10 5.89
N LEU A 22 -22.76 11.66 7.10
CA LEU A 22 -21.81 11.01 8.01
C LEU A 22 -21.23 9.71 7.44
N VAL A 23 -22.07 8.88 6.80
CA VAL A 23 -21.62 7.64 6.15
C VAL A 23 -20.65 7.93 5.00
N LEU A 24 -20.94 8.93 4.16
CA LEU A 24 -20.06 9.31 3.06
C LEU A 24 -18.70 9.83 3.54
N LEU A 25 -18.69 10.67 4.59
CA LEU A 25 -17.46 11.19 5.18
C LEU A 25 -16.64 10.06 5.84
N GLY A 26 -17.29 9.15 6.55
CA GLY A 26 -16.65 7.99 7.17
C GLY A 26 -15.96 7.07 6.14
N ASN A 27 -16.65 6.72 5.06
CA ASN A 27 -16.08 5.90 4.00
C ASN A 27 -14.90 6.59 3.28
N SER A 28 -14.99 7.90 3.04
CA SER A 28 -13.91 8.66 2.41
C SER A 28 -12.65 8.67 3.26
N TRP A 29 -12.79 8.84 4.58
CA TRP A 29 -11.67 8.85 5.51
C TRP A 29 -11.06 7.45 5.69
N TYR A 30 -11.91 6.43 5.84
CA TYR A 30 -11.49 5.04 6.00
C TYR A 30 -10.72 4.52 4.77
N ASN A 31 -11.25 4.74 3.57
CA ASN A 31 -10.58 4.30 2.34
C ASN A 31 -9.22 5.00 2.13
N LYS A 32 -9.11 6.30 2.43
CA LYS A 32 -7.84 7.01 2.29
C LYS A 32 -6.77 6.49 3.23
N GLN A 33 -7.14 6.16 4.46
CA GLN A 33 -6.17 5.73 5.47
C GLN A 33 -5.65 4.32 5.21
N ILE A 34 -6.51 3.39 4.81
CA ILE A 34 -6.09 2.02 4.45
C ILE A 34 -5.21 2.04 3.19
N THR A 35 -5.59 2.81 2.17
CA THR A 35 -4.81 2.90 0.93
C THR A 35 -3.41 3.48 1.20
N ALA A 36 -3.32 4.53 2.03
CA ALA A 36 -2.04 5.13 2.39
C ALA A 36 -1.14 4.16 3.17
N ALA A 37 -1.70 3.43 4.15
CA ALA A 37 -0.95 2.47 4.95
C ALA A 37 -0.46 1.28 4.11
N GLN A 38 -1.30 0.75 3.20
CA GLN A 38 -0.90 -0.31 2.27
C GLN A 38 0.22 0.15 1.33
N GLN A 39 0.10 1.36 0.78
CA GLN A 39 1.08 1.90 -0.15
C GLN A 39 2.42 2.20 0.55
N GLN A 40 2.37 2.68 1.80
CA GLN A 40 3.56 2.87 2.62
C GLN A 40 4.24 1.55 2.98
N GLY A 41 3.46 0.53 3.40
CA GLY A 41 3.99 -0.80 3.69
C GLY A 41 4.62 -1.47 2.47
N TYR A 42 4.00 -1.32 1.29
CA TYR A 42 4.52 -1.84 0.03
C TYR A 42 5.85 -1.17 -0.36
N ASN A 43 5.92 0.17 -0.27
CA ASN A 43 7.15 0.91 -0.58
C ASN A 43 8.28 0.58 0.39
N ILE A 44 8.01 0.44 1.70
CA ILE A 44 9.01 0.07 2.71
C ILE A 44 9.48 -1.37 2.48
N GLY A 45 8.56 -2.30 2.21
CA GLY A 45 8.89 -3.69 1.90
C GLY A 45 9.79 -3.81 0.68
N LEU A 46 9.41 -3.15 -0.43
CA LEU A 46 10.23 -3.11 -1.63
C LEU A 46 11.59 -2.46 -1.38
N GLN A 47 11.63 -1.31 -0.71
CA GLN A 47 12.88 -0.60 -0.47
C GLN A 47 13.84 -1.45 0.37
N ASN A 48 13.36 -2.09 1.44
CA ASN A 48 14.19 -2.95 2.28
C ASN A 48 14.68 -4.18 1.52
N SER A 49 13.80 -4.88 0.79
CA SER A 49 14.20 -6.05 0.01
C SER A 49 15.20 -5.68 -1.09
N VAL A 50 14.93 -4.64 -1.87
CA VAL A 50 15.79 -4.22 -2.98
C VAL A 50 17.13 -3.68 -2.49
N VAL A 51 17.15 -2.86 -1.43
CA VAL A 51 18.42 -2.34 -0.87
C VAL A 51 19.28 -3.47 -0.33
N THR A 52 18.68 -4.45 0.34
CA THR A 52 19.42 -5.61 0.88
C THR A 52 19.99 -6.48 -0.25
N MET A 53 19.20 -6.74 -1.29
CA MET A 53 19.65 -7.47 -2.49
C MET A 53 20.82 -6.75 -3.18
N ILE A 54 20.74 -5.42 -3.33
CA ILE A 54 21.81 -4.62 -3.94
C ILE A 54 23.08 -4.60 -3.07
N GLN A 55 22.95 -4.49 -1.74
CA GLN A 55 24.10 -4.54 -0.85
C GLN A 55 24.80 -5.91 -0.87
N GLN A 56 24.03 -7.00 -0.85
CA GLN A 56 24.58 -8.35 -0.95
C GLN A 56 25.23 -8.59 -2.33
N SER A 57 24.61 -8.13 -3.42
CA SER A 57 25.18 -8.27 -4.76
C SER A 57 26.49 -7.48 -4.92
N ARG A 58 26.58 -6.27 -4.33
CA ARG A 58 27.81 -5.44 -4.34
C ARG A 58 28.94 -6.05 -3.51
N ASN A 59 28.63 -6.83 -2.48
CA ASN A 59 29.61 -7.59 -1.71
C ASN A 59 30.01 -8.90 -2.40
N CYS A 60 29.68 -9.07 -3.69
CA CYS A 60 29.95 -10.27 -4.47
C CYS A 60 29.35 -11.55 -3.87
N GLN A 61 28.29 -11.42 -3.08
CA GLN A 61 27.53 -12.56 -2.59
C GLN A 61 26.36 -12.84 -3.53
N PRO A 62 26.17 -14.08 -3.98
CA PRO A 62 25.04 -14.43 -4.82
C PRO A 62 23.74 -14.31 -4.01
N VAL A 63 22.80 -13.52 -4.54
CA VAL A 63 21.47 -13.32 -3.97
C VAL A 63 20.48 -14.21 -4.70
N ASN A 64 19.84 -15.11 -3.99
CA ASN A 64 18.80 -15.98 -4.57
C ASN A 64 17.50 -15.18 -4.73
N LEU A 65 17.08 -14.97 -5.97
CA LEU A 65 15.80 -14.40 -6.34
C LEU A 65 14.86 -15.54 -6.77
N PHE A 66 13.63 -15.51 -6.25
CA PHE A 66 12.59 -16.46 -6.61
C PHE A 66 11.55 -15.72 -7.45
N VAL A 67 11.45 -16.08 -8.74
CA VAL A 67 10.43 -15.53 -9.64
C VAL A 67 9.54 -16.69 -10.08
N GLU A 68 8.30 -16.65 -9.61
CA GLU A 68 7.24 -17.65 -9.85
C GLU A 68 7.60 -19.09 -9.47
N ASN A 69 8.42 -19.78 -10.26
CA ASN A 69 8.86 -21.16 -10.04
C ASN A 69 10.34 -21.40 -10.38
N GLN A 70 11.08 -20.33 -10.63
CA GLN A 70 12.48 -20.38 -11.02
C GLN A 70 13.31 -19.58 -10.00
N SER A 71 14.36 -20.22 -9.49
CA SER A 71 15.36 -19.57 -8.65
C SER A 71 16.52 -19.09 -9.51
N PHE A 72 16.79 -17.79 -9.48
CA PHE A 72 17.93 -17.17 -10.17
C PHE A 72 18.91 -16.63 -9.14
N GLN A 73 20.20 -16.79 -9.41
CA GLN A 73 21.25 -16.16 -8.61
C GLN A 73 21.64 -14.84 -9.25
N PHE A 74 21.44 -13.76 -8.51
CA PHE A 74 21.83 -12.42 -8.89
C PHE A 74 23.15 -12.05 -8.20
N ILE A 75 24.11 -11.59 -8.98
CA ILE A 75 25.40 -11.07 -8.50
C ILE A 75 25.77 -9.86 -9.35
N ASP A 76 26.46 -8.87 -8.76
CA ASP A 76 26.89 -7.69 -9.51
C ASP A 76 27.90 -8.09 -10.61
N VAL A 77 27.70 -7.54 -11.81
CA VAL A 77 28.53 -7.84 -12.99
C VAL A 77 30.00 -7.47 -12.79
N SER A 78 30.30 -6.48 -11.94
CA SER A 78 31.67 -6.11 -11.58
C SER A 78 32.40 -7.24 -10.86
N CYS A 79 31.71 -8.03 -10.03
CA CYS A 79 32.25 -9.20 -9.36
C CYS A 79 32.56 -10.35 -10.34
N LEU A 80 31.75 -10.49 -11.40
CA LEU A 80 32.00 -11.49 -12.46
C LEU A 80 33.18 -11.11 -13.36
N GLN A 81 33.42 -9.82 -13.59
CA GLN A 81 34.56 -9.34 -14.37
C GLN A 81 35.87 -9.52 -13.60
N ALA A 82 35.90 -9.26 -12.29
CA ALA A 82 37.08 -9.46 -11.46
C ALA A 82 37.60 -10.92 -11.48
N ALA A 83 36.70 -11.90 -11.55
CA ALA A 83 37.04 -13.32 -11.63
C ALA A 83 37.59 -13.76 -13.01
N LYS A 84 37.30 -13.04 -14.09
CA LYS A 84 37.76 -13.37 -15.46
C LYS A 84 39.14 -12.81 -15.81
N THR A 85 39.68 -11.90 -15.01
CA THR A 85 41.01 -11.27 -15.20
C THR A 85 42.14 -11.99 -14.45
N LYS A 86 41.97 -13.27 -14.10
CA LYS A 86 43.01 -14.10 -13.49
C LYS A 86 43.42 -15.24 -14.39
#